data_AF-A0A930TK12-F1
#
_entry.id   AF-A0A930TK12-F1
#
_cell.length_a   1.000
_cell.length_b   1.000
_cell.length_c   1.000
_cell.angle_alpha   90.00
_cell.angle_beta   90.00
_cell.angle_gamma   90.00
#
_symmetry.space_group_name_H-M   'P 1'
#
loop_
_entity.id
_entity.type
_entity.pdbx_description
1 polymer ?
#
loop_
_entity_poly.entity_id
_entity_poly.type
_entity_poly.pdbx_seq_one_letter_code
_entity_poly.pdbx_strand_id
1 'polypeptide(L)'
;MKRLAGYLPDPVFEYLEKWAEEENRSLSSLVGFVLERAVRERQKERGETMPSKSEPLPDYKNLAQVVMHHLSKLVDSGKFPNGRLKELMSGAAPTEVEVLRIALICGLTEEYVSSLPLNGGSNAKSTSRTK
;
A
#
# COMPACT_ATOMS: atom_id res chain seq x y z
N MET A 1 -2.12 -11.18 -10.95
CA MET A 1 -0.99 -12.07 -10.60
C MET A 1 -0.08 -12.19 -11.82
N LYS A 2 1.24 -12.20 -11.63
CA LYS A 2 2.20 -12.55 -12.69
C LYS A 2 2.61 -14.01 -12.51
N ARG A 3 2.81 -14.74 -13.61
CA ARG A 3 3.23 -16.15 -13.60
C ARG A 3 4.73 -16.22 -13.87
N LEU A 4 5.43 -17.03 -13.08
CA LEU A 4 6.84 -17.35 -13.25
C LEU A 4 6.96 -18.87 -13.36
N ALA A 5 7.72 -19.36 -14.33
CA ALA A 5 8.06 -20.77 -14.47
C ALA A 5 9.58 -20.88 -14.52
N GLY A 6 10.13 -21.90 -13.88
CA GLY A 6 11.56 -22.17 -13.81
C GLY A 6 11.82 -23.66 -13.60
N TYR A 7 13.02 -24.09 -13.94
CA TYR A 7 13.47 -25.46 -13.75
C TYR A 7 14.34 -25.54 -12.50
N LEU A 8 14.16 -26.61 -11.72
CA LEU A 8 14.90 -26.89 -10.50
C LEU A 8 15.57 -28.27 -10.65
N PRO A 9 16.75 -28.49 -10.06
CA PRO A 9 17.32 -29.82 -9.98
C PRO A 9 16.42 -30.78 -9.18
N ASP A 10 16.34 -32.03 -9.61
CA ASP A 10 15.47 -33.06 -8.99
C ASP A 10 15.65 -33.16 -7.46
N PRO A 11 16.88 -33.19 -6.90
CA PRO A 11 17.05 -33.28 -5.44
C PRO A 11 16.45 -32.09 -4.68
N VAL A 12 16.43 -30.91 -5.30
CA VAL A 12 15.84 -29.70 -4.71
C VAL A 12 14.33 -29.77 -4.76
N PHE A 13 13.77 -30.27 -5.87
CA PHE A 13 12.34 -30.46 -6.02
C PHE A 13 11.79 -31.45 -4.98
N GLU A 14 12.42 -32.62 -4.86
CA GLU A 14 12.01 -33.66 -3.89
C GLU A 14 12.08 -33.15 -2.44
N TYR A 15 13.09 -32.34 -2.11
CA TYR A 15 13.21 -31.75 -0.79
C TYR A 15 12.07 -30.75 -0.52
N LEU A 16 11.76 -29.88 -1.48
CA LEU A 16 10.66 -28.92 -1.36
C LEU A 16 9.29 -29.61 -1.26
N GLU A 17 9.10 -30.72 -1.96
CA GLU A 17 7.87 -31.53 -1.88
C GLU A 17 7.66 -32.08 -0.47
N LYS A 18 8.69 -32.72 0.11
CA LYS A 18 8.65 -33.20 1.51
C LYS A 18 8.41 -32.07 2.51
N TRP A 19 9.09 -30.95 2.36
CA TRP A 19 8.88 -29.80 3.24
C TRP A 19 7.44 -29.25 3.14
N ALA A 20 6.85 -29.24 1.94
CA ALA A 20 5.46 -28.81 1.78
C ALA A 20 4.47 -29.77 2.46
N GLU A 21 4.74 -31.08 2.41
CA GLU A 21 3.97 -32.11 3.13
C GLU A 21 4.07 -31.93 4.65
N GLU A 22 5.27 -31.71 5.18
CA GLU A 22 5.52 -31.47 6.61
C GLU A 22 4.75 -30.24 7.13
N GLU A 23 4.67 -29.17 6.33
CA GLU A 23 3.93 -27.95 6.66
C GLU A 23 2.43 -28.00 6.30
N ASN A 24 1.94 -29.12 5.76
CA ASN A 24 0.55 -29.30 5.31
C ASN A 24 0.08 -28.15 4.39
N ARG A 25 0.91 -27.79 3.41
CA ARG A 25 0.67 -26.71 2.45
C ARG A 25 0.99 -27.15 1.03
N SER A 26 0.49 -26.41 0.03
CA SER A 26 0.84 -26.70 -1.36
C SER A 26 2.28 -26.33 -1.68
N LEU A 27 2.93 -27.13 -2.53
CA LEU A 27 4.28 -26.87 -3.02
C LEU A 27 4.41 -25.47 -3.64
N SER A 28 3.44 -25.03 -4.44
CA SER A 28 3.45 -23.69 -5.03
C SER A 28 3.40 -22.58 -3.98
N SER A 29 2.66 -22.79 -2.89
CA SER A 29 2.61 -21.84 -1.77
C SER A 29 3.96 -21.78 -1.05
N LEU A 30 4.59 -22.93 -0.79
CA LEU A 30 5.90 -23.00 -0.16
C LEU A 30 6.97 -22.33 -1.03
N VAL A 31 7.03 -22.65 -2.32
CA VAL A 31 7.97 -22.04 -3.27
C VAL A 31 7.80 -20.52 -3.32
N GLY A 32 6.56 -20.03 -3.35
CA GLY A 32 6.27 -18.61 -3.29
C GLY A 32 6.83 -17.95 -2.01
N PHE A 33 6.62 -18.58 -0.85
CA PHE A 33 7.13 -18.09 0.42
C PHE A 33 8.66 -18.09 0.50
N VAL A 34 9.31 -19.17 0.07
CA VAL A 34 10.78 -19.29 0.07
C VAL A 34 11.41 -18.23 -0.85
N LEU A 35 10.86 -18.04 -2.05
CA LEU A 35 11.31 -16.99 -2.97
C LEU A 35 11.10 -15.60 -2.39
N GLU A 36 9.94 -15.33 -1.79
CA GLU A 36 9.67 -14.04 -1.16
C GLU A 36 10.65 -13.75 -0.04
N ARG A 37 10.91 -14.74 0.82
CA ARG A 37 11.89 -14.63 1.91
C ARG A 37 13.29 -14.33 1.38
N ALA A 38 13.76 -15.06 0.37
CA ALA A 38 15.07 -14.84 -0.22
C ALA A 38 15.21 -13.42 -0.81
N VAL A 39 14.16 -12.91 -1.48
CA VAL A 39 14.14 -11.53 -1.99
C VAL A 39 14.21 -10.52 -0.84
N ARG A 40 13.42 -10.72 0.24
CA ARG A 40 13.44 -9.83 1.44
C ARG A 40 14.82 -9.78 2.08
N GLU A 41 15.46 -10.94 2.25
CA GLU A 41 16.80 -11.04 2.84
C GLU A 41 17.83 -10.32 1.98
N ARG A 42 17.84 -10.59 0.66
CA ARG A 42 18.75 -9.93 -0.29
C ARG A 42 18.63 -8.42 -0.31
N GLN A 43 17.41 -7.93 -0.18
CA GLN A 43 17.10 -6.51 -0.14
C GLN A 43 17.55 -5.84 1.16
N LYS A 44 17.33 -6.50 2.30
CA LYS A 44 17.83 -6.05 3.60
C LYS A 44 19.36 -5.90 3.59
N GLU A 45 20.08 -6.84 2.98
CA GLU A 45 21.53 -6.75 2.80
C GLU A 45 21.97 -5.56 1.95
N ARG A 46 21.16 -5.18 0.96
CA ARG A 46 21.46 -4.10 0.01
C ARG A 46 20.95 -2.74 0.46
N GLY A 47 20.22 -2.66 1.57
CA GLY A 47 19.50 -1.45 1.97
C GLY A 47 18.37 -1.06 0.99
N GLU A 48 17.98 -1.98 0.11
CA GLU A 48 16.88 -1.80 -0.83
C GLU A 48 15.60 -2.23 -0.09
N THR A 49 14.59 -1.38 0.03
CA THR A 49 13.30 -1.78 0.60
C THR A 49 12.42 -2.37 -0.51
N MET A 50 11.80 -3.52 -0.27
CA MET A 50 10.75 -4.03 -1.18
C MET A 50 9.70 -2.94 -1.34
N PRO A 51 9.08 -2.79 -2.54
CA PRO A 51 7.75 -2.22 -2.62
C PRO A 51 6.79 -3.22 -1.95
N SER A 52 6.80 -3.22 -0.62
CA SER A 52 5.75 -3.80 0.18
C SER A 52 4.45 -3.12 -0.24
N LYS A 53 3.35 -3.86 -0.30
CA LYS A 53 2.01 -3.25 -0.35
C LYS A 53 1.75 -2.31 0.86
N SER A 54 2.66 -2.26 1.81
CA SER A 54 2.88 -1.16 2.74
C SER A 54 4.29 -0.58 2.55
N GLU A 55 4.44 0.39 1.64
CA GLU A 55 5.46 1.42 1.85
C GLU A 55 5.34 1.86 3.32
N PRO A 56 6.43 2.04 4.08
CA PRO A 56 6.33 2.82 5.30
C PRO A 56 5.68 4.13 4.87
N LEU A 57 4.41 4.29 5.27
CA LEU A 57 3.61 5.46 4.99
C LEU A 57 4.53 6.65 5.20
N PRO A 58 4.84 7.44 4.15
CA PRO A 58 5.53 8.69 4.37
C PRO A 58 4.76 9.41 5.48
N ASP A 59 5.47 9.96 6.45
CA ASP A 59 4.84 10.69 7.55
C ASP A 59 4.23 11.98 6.98
N TYR A 60 3.05 11.82 6.38
CA TYR A 60 2.35 12.89 5.71
C TYR A 60 1.86 13.84 6.79
N LYS A 61 2.39 15.06 6.75
CA LYS A 61 2.00 16.11 7.69
C LYS A 61 0.59 16.60 7.43
N ASN A 62 0.05 16.39 6.22
CA ASN A 62 -1.28 16.83 5.82
C ASN A 62 -1.79 16.08 4.58
N LEU A 63 -3.09 16.21 4.32
CA LEU A 63 -3.75 15.59 3.16
C LEU A 63 -3.15 16.04 1.82
N ALA A 64 -2.74 17.31 1.72
CA ALA A 64 -2.16 17.83 0.49
C ALA A 64 -0.89 17.09 0.08
N GLN A 65 -0.05 16.67 1.05
CA GLN A 65 1.13 15.85 0.79
C GLN A 65 0.78 14.47 0.26
N VAL A 66 -0.30 13.84 0.77
CA VAL A 66 -0.80 12.55 0.24
C VAL A 66 -1.20 12.70 -1.22
N VAL A 67 -1.96 13.74 -1.54
CA VAL A 67 -2.44 13.99 -2.91
C VAL A 67 -1.28 14.30 -3.85
N MET A 68 -0.28 15.07 -3.39
CA MET A 68 0.93 15.36 -4.19
C MET A 68 1.77 14.12 -4.45
N HIS A 69 2.00 13.28 -3.42
CA HIS A 69 2.80 12.07 -3.56
C HIS A 69 2.15 11.03 -4.47
N HIS A 70 0.82 10.94 -4.46
CA HIS A 70 0.06 9.99 -5.27
C HIS A 70 -0.66 10.63 -6.47
N LEU A 71 -0.22 11.82 -6.92
CA LEU A 71 -0.92 12.59 -7.95
C LEU A 71 -1.09 11.81 -9.25
N SER A 72 -0.06 11.09 -9.70
CA SER A 72 -0.12 10.25 -10.90
C SER A 72 -1.21 9.18 -10.79
N LYS A 73 -1.22 8.42 -9.67
CA LYS A 73 -2.23 7.37 -9.40
C LYS A 73 -3.64 7.94 -9.34
N LEU A 74 -3.82 9.12 -8.74
CA LEU A 74 -5.12 9.79 -8.63
C LEU A 74 -5.62 10.32 -9.97
N VAL A 75 -4.73 10.86 -10.81
CA VAL A 75 -5.06 11.29 -12.18
C VAL A 75 -5.42 10.08 -13.05
N ASP A 76 -4.60 9.02 -13.01
CA ASP A 76 -4.80 7.79 -13.78
C ASP A 76 -6.09 7.06 -13.39
N SER A 77 -6.58 7.26 -12.17
CA SER A 77 -7.84 6.67 -11.70
C SER A 77 -9.07 7.20 -12.45
N GLY A 78 -9.01 8.41 -13.01
CA GLY A 78 -10.15 9.10 -13.61
C GLY A 78 -11.32 9.34 -12.63
N LYS A 79 -11.11 9.19 -11.31
CA LYS A 79 -12.16 9.30 -10.28
C LYS A 79 -12.34 10.70 -9.71
N PHE A 80 -11.53 11.67 -10.14
CA PHE A 80 -11.59 13.05 -9.66
C PHE A 80 -11.93 14.00 -10.81
N PRO A 81 -12.87 14.96 -10.61
CA PRO A 81 -13.15 16.00 -11.59
C PRO A 81 -11.90 16.82 -11.94
N ASN A 82 -11.85 17.32 -13.17
CA ASN A 82 -10.78 18.22 -13.63
C ASN A 82 -10.66 19.42 -12.67
N GLY A 83 -9.46 19.66 -12.13
CA GLY A 83 -9.20 20.75 -11.19
C GLY A 83 -9.42 20.42 -9.71
N ARG A 84 -10.22 19.38 -9.38
CA ARG A 84 -10.51 19.03 -7.98
C ARG A 84 -9.26 18.58 -7.20
N LEU A 85 -8.35 17.86 -7.87
CA LEU A 85 -7.06 17.49 -7.28
C LEU A 85 -6.21 18.73 -6.94
N LYS A 86 -6.31 19.82 -7.72
CA LYS A 86 -5.59 21.07 -7.41
C LYS A 86 -6.14 21.75 -6.16
N GLU A 87 -7.46 21.71 -5.97
CA GLU A 87 -8.11 22.23 -4.76
C GLU A 87 -7.67 21.44 -3.52
N LEU A 88 -7.65 20.11 -3.61
CA LEU A 88 -7.20 19.25 -2.50
C LEU A 88 -5.72 19.48 -2.15
N MET A 89 -4.85 19.69 -3.14
CA MET A 89 -3.46 20.08 -2.91
C MET A 89 -3.33 21.48 -2.27
N SER A 90 -4.26 22.38 -2.55
CA SER A 90 -4.28 23.72 -1.93
C SER A 90 -4.84 23.74 -0.50
N GLY A 91 -5.34 22.61 0.00
CA GLY A 91 -5.89 22.48 1.36
C GLY A 91 -7.41 22.49 1.46
N ALA A 92 -8.13 22.34 0.34
CA ALA A 92 -9.58 22.17 0.38
C ALA A 92 -9.98 20.91 1.15
N ALA A 93 -11.11 20.98 1.87
CA ALA A 93 -11.66 19.83 2.57
C ALA A 93 -12.14 18.76 1.57
N PRO A 94 -11.71 17.49 1.70
CA PRO A 94 -12.25 16.40 0.91
C PRO A 94 -13.66 16.05 1.42
N THR A 95 -14.50 15.59 0.51
CA THR A 95 -15.76 14.90 0.85
C THR A 95 -15.48 13.48 1.32
N GLU A 96 -16.42 12.84 2.01
CA GLU A 96 -16.30 11.43 2.45
C GLU A 96 -15.99 10.49 1.27
N VAL A 97 -16.64 10.72 0.12
CA VAL A 97 -16.41 9.95 -1.11
C VAL A 97 -14.98 10.15 -1.64
N GLU A 98 -14.41 11.34 -1.48
CA GLU A 98 -13.03 11.63 -1.87
C GLU A 98 -12.02 11.00 -0.92
N VAL A 99 -12.28 11.02 0.38
CA VAL A 99 -11.48 10.30 1.39
C VAL A 99 -11.41 8.81 1.05
N LEU A 100 -12.56 8.19 0.77
CA LEU A 100 -12.66 6.79 0.34
C LEU A 100 -11.84 6.50 -0.92
N ARG A 101 -11.97 7.37 -1.93
CA ARG A 101 -11.23 7.23 -3.19
C ARG A 101 -9.72 7.38 -2.98
N ILE A 102 -9.29 8.37 -2.19
CA ILE A 102 -7.88 8.59 -1.86
C ILE A 102 -7.33 7.36 -1.10
N ALA A 103 -8.04 6.90 -0.06
CA ALA A 103 -7.66 5.72 0.70
C ALA A 103 -7.47 4.50 -0.21
N LEU A 104 -8.47 4.21 -1.05
CA LEU A 104 -8.42 3.06 -1.96
C LEU A 104 -7.30 3.15 -3.01
N ILE A 105 -7.14 4.32 -3.65
CA ILE A 105 -6.18 4.51 -4.75
C ILE A 105 -4.75 4.59 -4.22
N CYS A 106 -4.56 5.22 -3.07
CA CYS A 106 -3.25 5.39 -2.44
C CYS A 106 -2.85 4.18 -1.58
N GLY A 107 -3.76 3.24 -1.33
CA GLY A 107 -3.51 2.07 -0.48
C GLY A 107 -3.44 2.42 1.01
N LEU A 108 -4.17 3.45 1.43
CA LEU A 108 -4.23 3.94 2.81
C LEU A 108 -5.56 3.53 3.45
N THR A 109 -5.66 3.65 4.77
CA THR A 109 -6.95 3.48 5.45
C THR A 109 -7.74 4.79 5.47
N GLU A 110 -9.06 4.68 5.53
CA GLU A 110 -9.96 5.84 5.58
C GLU A 110 -9.73 6.67 6.85
N GLU A 111 -9.47 5.99 7.97
CA GLU A 111 -9.17 6.62 9.25
C GLU A 111 -7.88 7.43 9.17
N TYR A 112 -6.86 6.89 8.49
CA TYR A 112 -5.59 7.59 8.30
C TYR A 112 -5.79 8.86 7.48
N VAL A 113 -6.45 8.77 6.32
CA VAL A 113 -6.70 9.93 5.45
C VAL A 113 -7.56 10.99 6.14
N SER A 114 -8.55 10.56 6.93
CA SER A 114 -9.43 11.46 7.70
C SER A 114 -8.73 12.12 8.89
N SER A 115 -7.70 11.47 9.45
CA SER A 115 -6.95 12.01 10.58
C SER A 115 -5.94 13.08 10.20
N LEU A 116 -5.62 13.22 8.91
CA LEU A 116 -4.64 14.18 8.42
C LEU A 116 -5.19 15.60 8.48
N PRO A 117 -4.40 16.58 8.96
CA PRO A 117 -4.83 17.97 8.95
C PRO A 117 -4.92 18.48 7.51
N LEU A 118 -5.84 19.41 7.28
CA LEU A 118 -5.87 20.20 6.06
C LEU A 118 -4.74 21.23 6.11
N ASN A 119 -4.20 21.59 4.95
CA ASN A 119 -3.02 22.45 4.84
C ASN A 119 -3.24 23.75 5.67
N GLY A 120 -2.45 23.95 6.73
CA GLY A 120 -2.49 25.17 7.56
C GLY A 120 -3.53 25.24 8.71
N GLY A 121 -4.19 24.14 9.11
CA GLY A 121 -5.19 24.19 10.17
C GLY A 121 -5.02 23.10 11.24
N SER A 122 -4.82 23.52 12.49
CA SER A 122 -4.92 22.69 13.69
C SER A 122 -6.20 21.86 13.68
N ASN A 123 -6.05 20.57 14.00
CA ASN A 123 -7.10 19.56 14.05
C ASN A 123 -8.28 20.00 14.95
N ALA A 124 -9.37 20.49 14.35
CA ALA A 124 -10.62 20.77 15.06
C ALA A 124 -11.39 19.46 15.18
N LYS A 125 -11.19 18.77 16.31
CA LYS A 125 -12.10 17.73 16.79
C LYS A 125 -13.51 18.31 16.89
N SER A 126 -14.38 17.96 15.95
CA SER A 126 -15.83 18.10 16.09
C SER A 126 -16.46 16.71 16.15
N THR A 127 -16.23 16.00 17.26
CA THR A 127 -17.12 14.92 17.71
C THR A 127 -18.06 15.50 18.75
N SER A 128 -19.05 16.26 18.28
CA SER A 128 -20.26 16.56 19.01
C SER A 128 -21.30 15.50 18.67
N ARG A 129 -21.55 14.57 19.59
CA ARG A 129 -22.90 14.00 19.77
C ARG A 129 -23.08 13.36 21.14
N THR A 130 -23.54 14.20 22.05
CA THR A 130 -24.39 13.84 23.18
C THR A 130 -25.71 13.28 22.65
N LYS A 131 -26.17 12.16 23.21
CA LYS A 131 -27.56 11.96 23.58
C LYS A 131 -27.63 11.01 24.76
#